data_AF-A0A542EV81-F1
#
_entry.id   AF-A0A542EV81-F1
#
_cell.length_a   1.000
_cell.length_b   1.000
_cell.length_c   1.000
_cell.angle_alpha   90.00
_cell.angle_beta   90.00
_cell.angle_gamma   90.00
#
_symmetry.space_group_name_H-M   'P 1'
#
loop_
_entity.id
_entity.type
_entity.pdbx_description
1 polymer ?
#
loop_
_entity_poly.entity_id
_entity_poly.type
_entity_poly.pdbx_seq_one_letter_code
_entity_poly.pdbx_strand_id
1 'polypeptide(L)'
;MPLVYLTGTSGVGKTTVGQELSRRGFTVYDVDVDGLARWYENASGAEVPMPDDRDDRWYAEHTYRLPPETVRRLTPAVGITFISGTVGNEDEIWDLFDQVVHLTADPATLERRLRARGSFGSSAEERARVLGWQAQADLDNARYGARLVSADAPPAQVAEWVLEVVGG
;
A
#
# COMPACT_ATOMS: atom_id res chain seq x y z
N MET A 1 -19.14 -9.48 -1.16
CA MET A 1 -18.28 -9.43 0.05
C MET A 1 -17.05 -8.69 -0.39
N PRO A 2 -16.74 -7.54 0.23
CA PRO A 2 -15.82 -6.60 -0.40
C PRO A 2 -14.37 -7.07 -0.25
N LEU A 3 -13.65 -7.09 -1.36
CA LEU A 3 -12.20 -7.09 -1.41
C LEU A 3 -11.73 -5.63 -1.46
N VAL A 4 -10.99 -5.22 -0.44
CA VAL A 4 -10.57 -3.82 -0.25
C VAL A 4 -9.06 -3.71 -0.45
N TYR A 5 -8.63 -2.76 -1.27
CA TYR A 5 -7.22 -2.40 -1.34
C TYR A 5 -6.90 -1.31 -0.30
N LEU A 6 -6.00 -1.61 0.63
CA LEU A 6 -5.49 -0.66 1.62
C LEU A 6 -4.11 -0.18 1.18
N THR A 7 -4.07 0.95 0.48
CA THR A 7 -2.84 1.55 -0.06
C THR A 7 -2.49 2.85 0.68
N GLY A 8 -1.42 3.52 0.25
CA GLY A 8 -0.81 4.67 0.92
C GLY A 8 0.69 4.64 0.76
N THR A 9 1.40 5.75 0.92
CA THR A 9 2.86 5.77 0.74
C THR A 9 3.61 4.96 1.81
N SER A 10 4.91 4.70 1.58
CA SER A 10 5.77 4.06 2.57
C SER A 10 5.82 4.88 3.87
N GLY A 11 5.69 4.23 5.02
CA GLY A 11 5.74 4.89 6.33
C GLY A 11 4.41 5.46 6.85
N VAL A 12 3.35 5.46 6.04
CA VAL A 12 2.05 6.02 6.43
C VAL A 12 1.31 5.20 7.49
N GLY A 13 1.68 3.93 7.67
CA GLY A 13 1.14 3.06 8.72
C GLY A 13 0.32 1.85 8.24
N LYS A 14 0.32 1.54 6.94
CA LYS A 14 -0.42 0.40 6.34
C LYS A 14 -0.31 -0.90 7.15
N THR A 15 0.91 -1.37 7.40
CA THR A 15 1.16 -2.62 8.15
C THR A 15 0.58 -2.56 9.57
N THR A 16 0.70 -1.42 10.27
CA THR A 16 0.17 -1.27 11.63
C THR A 16 -1.35 -1.23 11.65
N VAL A 17 -1.98 -0.55 10.69
CA VAL A 17 -3.43 -0.54 10.53
C VAL A 17 -3.94 -1.93 10.14
N GLY A 18 -3.25 -2.62 9.22
CA GLY A 18 -3.54 -4.00 8.84
C GLY A 18 -3.49 -4.95 10.03
N GLN A 19 -2.50 -4.83 10.91
CA GLN A 19 -2.41 -5.61 12.15
C GLN A 19 -3.60 -5.35 13.09
N GLU A 20 -4.05 -4.11 13.24
CA GLU A 20 -5.24 -3.80 14.04
C GLU A 20 -6.52 -4.36 13.42
N LEU A 21 -6.67 -4.32 12.09
CA LEU A 21 -7.79 -4.93 11.38
C LEU A 21 -7.78 -6.46 11.59
N SER A 22 -6.63 -7.12 11.46
CA SER A 22 -6.48 -8.55 11.77
C SER A 22 -6.84 -8.87 13.22
N ARG A 23 -6.42 -8.05 14.18
CA ARG A 23 -6.77 -8.21 15.61
C ARG A 23 -8.28 -8.10 15.86
N ARG A 24 -8.99 -7.34 15.02
CA ARG A 24 -10.46 -7.20 15.05
C ARG A 24 -11.19 -8.33 14.30
N GLY A 25 -10.47 -9.29 13.73
CA GLY A 25 -11.04 -10.49 13.09
C GLY A 25 -11.22 -10.38 11.57
N PHE A 26 -10.72 -9.32 10.92
CA PHE A 26 -10.75 -9.20 9.47
C PHE A 26 -9.60 -9.98 8.82
N THR A 27 -9.81 -10.48 7.61
CA THR A 27 -8.74 -11.07 6.81
C THR A 27 -7.92 -9.95 6.19
N VAL A 28 -6.61 -9.95 6.43
CA VAL A 28 -5.67 -8.98 5.86
C VAL A 28 -4.49 -9.75 5.28
N TYR A 29 -4.21 -9.50 4.01
CA TYR A 29 -2.98 -9.92 3.36
C TYR A 29 -2.10 -8.70 3.12
N ASP A 30 -0.82 -8.78 3.43
CA ASP A 30 0.16 -7.74 3.17
C ASP A 30 1.03 -8.16 1.97
N VAL A 31 1.13 -7.30 0.95
CA VAL A 31 1.78 -7.64 -0.32
C VAL A 31 3.25 -8.04 -0.14
N ASP A 32 3.91 -7.47 0.87
CA ASP A 32 5.31 -7.71 1.20
C ASP A 32 5.43 -8.93 2.12
N VAL A 33 4.71 -8.93 3.25
CA VAL A 33 4.84 -9.96 4.31
C VAL A 33 4.36 -11.33 3.84
N ASP A 34 3.25 -11.38 3.11
CA ASP A 34 2.71 -12.64 2.57
C ASP A 34 3.33 -13.00 1.21
N GLY A 35 4.25 -12.17 0.71
CA GLY A 35 4.95 -12.39 -0.55
C GLY A 35 3.97 -12.50 -1.72
N LEU A 36 3.01 -11.58 -1.82
CA LEU A 36 2.04 -11.55 -2.92
C LEU A 36 2.57 -10.81 -4.15
N ALA A 37 3.48 -9.85 -3.94
CA ALA A 37 4.08 -9.06 -4.99
C ALA A 37 5.55 -9.47 -5.24
N ARG A 38 6.01 -9.23 -6.48
CA ARG A 38 7.35 -9.58 -6.99
C ARG A 38 7.86 -8.49 -7.92
N TRP A 39 9.18 -8.46 -8.14
CA TRP A 39 9.77 -7.59 -9.16
C TRP A 39 9.70 -8.26 -10.53
N TYR A 40 9.39 -7.47 -11.55
CA TYR A 40 9.35 -7.91 -12.94
C TYR A 40 10.14 -6.96 -13.82
N GLU A 41 10.88 -7.50 -14.79
CA GLU A 41 11.48 -6.70 -15.86
C GLU A 41 10.38 -6.23 -16.81
N ASN A 42 10.29 -4.93 -17.05
CA ASN A 42 9.21 -4.31 -17.83
C ASN A 42 9.20 -4.78 -19.29
N ALA A 43 10.39 -5.02 -19.87
CA ALA A 43 10.52 -5.38 -21.28
C ALA A 43 10.09 -6.83 -21.58
N SER A 44 10.46 -7.79 -20.72
CA SER A 44 10.15 -9.21 -20.93
C SER A 44 8.94 -9.70 -20.15
N GLY A 45 8.55 -9.00 -19.08
CA GLY A 45 7.57 -9.48 -18.10
C GLY A 45 8.10 -10.62 -17.24
N ALA A 46 9.40 -10.92 -17.27
CA ALA A 46 9.99 -11.97 -16.44
C ALA A 46 10.09 -11.53 -14.97
N GLU A 47 9.74 -12.43 -14.05
CA GLU A 47 9.99 -12.24 -12.62
C GLU A 47 11.50 -12.22 -12.36
N VAL A 48 11.95 -11.26 -11.56
CA VAL A 48 13.36 -11.11 -11.15
C VAL A 48 13.47 -11.00 -9.64
N PRO A 49 14.56 -11.49 -9.02
CA PRO A 49 14.81 -11.26 -7.61
C PRO A 49 15.07 -9.77 -7.36
N MET A 50 14.77 -9.32 -6.14
CA MET A 50 15.16 -7.99 -5.69
C MET A 50 16.69 -7.94 -5.57
N PRO A 51 17.39 -7.01 -6.26
CA PRO A 51 18.84 -6.89 -6.14
C PRO A 51 19.22 -6.17 -4.85
N ASP A 52 20.48 -6.34 -4.43
CA ASP A 52 21.03 -5.69 -3.23
C ASP A 52 21.09 -4.16 -3.38
N ASP A 53 21.49 -3.68 -4.56
CA ASP A 53 21.56 -2.26 -4.91
C ASP A 53 20.59 -1.93 -6.04
N ARG A 54 19.91 -0.78 -5.92
CA ARG A 54 18.94 -0.28 -6.92
C ARG A 54 19.17 1.20 -7.15
N ASP A 55 19.41 1.57 -8.39
CA ASP A 55 19.47 2.95 -8.84
C ASP A 55 18.21 3.34 -9.60
N ASP A 56 18.15 4.60 -10.06
CA ASP A 56 17.00 5.11 -10.79
C ASP A 56 16.78 4.35 -12.12
N ARG A 57 17.83 3.77 -12.71
CA ARG A 57 17.72 2.94 -13.92
C ARG A 57 17.01 1.62 -13.60
N TRP A 58 17.35 0.97 -12.50
CA TRP A 58 16.68 -0.27 -12.09
C TRP A 58 15.18 -0.06 -11.92
N TYR A 59 14.76 1.01 -11.24
CA TYR A 59 13.33 1.34 -11.08
C TYR A 59 12.64 1.73 -12.38
N ALA A 60 13.37 2.24 -13.38
CA ALA A 60 12.81 2.53 -14.71
C ALA A 60 12.59 1.26 -15.54
N GLU A 61 13.44 0.24 -15.36
CA GLU A 61 13.39 -1.02 -16.12
C GLU A 61 12.57 -2.11 -15.41
N HIS A 62 12.24 -1.95 -14.12
CA HIS A 62 11.55 -2.96 -13.33
C HIS A 62 10.40 -2.40 -12.52
N THR A 63 9.33 -3.18 -12.42
CA THR A 63 8.14 -2.82 -11.63
C THR A 63 7.91 -3.86 -10.54
N TYR A 64 7.65 -3.39 -9.32
CA TYR A 64 7.15 -4.26 -8.25
C TYR A 64 5.65 -4.45 -8.45
N ARG A 65 5.21 -5.67 -8.77
CA ARG A 65 3.83 -5.93 -9.23
C ARG A 65 3.13 -6.90 -8.31
N LEU A 66 1.85 -6.64 -8.08
CA LEU A 66 0.91 -7.63 -7.57
C LEU A 66 0.18 -8.24 -8.77
N PRO A 67 0.39 -9.54 -9.07
CA PRO A 67 -0.25 -10.14 -10.24
C PRO A 67 -1.78 -10.17 -10.13
N PRO A 68 -2.53 -9.77 -11.17
CA PRO A 68 -4.01 -9.76 -11.16
C PRO A 68 -4.66 -11.08 -10.75
N GLU A 69 -4.08 -12.21 -11.17
CA GLU A 69 -4.55 -13.54 -10.80
C GLU A 69 -4.36 -13.85 -9.31
N THR A 70 -3.34 -13.24 -8.66
CA THR A 70 -3.17 -13.33 -7.20
C THR A 70 -4.28 -12.60 -6.49
N VAL A 71 -4.65 -11.39 -6.94
CA VAL A 71 -5.80 -10.64 -6.39
C VAL A 71 -7.10 -11.46 -6.51
N ARG A 72 -7.36 -12.04 -7.68
CA ARG A 72 -8.56 -12.86 -7.92
C ARG A 72 -8.63 -14.11 -7.03
N ARG A 73 -7.50 -14.71 -6.66
CA ARG A 73 -7.47 -15.87 -5.73
C ARG A 73 -7.77 -15.48 -4.28
N LEU A 74 -7.56 -14.22 -3.90
CA LEU A 74 -7.75 -13.71 -2.54
C LEU A 74 -9.13 -13.09 -2.34
N THR A 75 -10.02 -13.19 -3.33
CA THR A 75 -11.41 -12.72 -3.22
C THR A 75 -12.12 -13.43 -2.05
N PRO A 76 -12.78 -12.69 -1.14
CA PRO A 76 -13.34 -13.24 0.09
C PRO A 76 -14.47 -14.24 -0.15
N ALA A 77 -14.49 -15.30 0.67
CA ALA A 77 -15.64 -16.19 0.79
C ALA A 77 -16.61 -15.78 1.92
N VAL A 78 -16.12 -15.03 2.92
CA VAL A 78 -16.89 -14.45 4.05
C VAL A 78 -16.27 -13.13 4.50
N GLY A 79 -17.09 -12.19 4.97
CA GLY A 79 -16.61 -10.94 5.57
C GLY A 79 -15.94 -9.97 4.58
N ILE A 80 -15.07 -9.11 5.11
CA ILE A 80 -14.25 -8.15 4.36
C ILE A 80 -12.82 -8.70 4.33
N THR A 81 -12.21 -8.74 3.15
CA THR A 81 -10.77 -9.04 2.99
C THR A 81 -10.04 -7.78 2.55
N PHE A 82 -8.92 -7.50 3.20
CA PHE A 82 -8.02 -6.43 2.82
C PHE A 82 -6.76 -6.99 2.15
N ILE A 83 -6.30 -6.32 1.10
CA ILE A 83 -4.92 -6.46 0.61
C ILE A 83 -4.23 -5.13 0.90
N SER A 84 -3.18 -5.16 1.72
CA SER A 84 -2.42 -4.00 2.18
C SER A 84 -1.09 -3.92 1.45
N GLY A 85 -0.80 -2.79 0.81
CA GLY A 85 0.46 -2.68 0.08
C GLY A 85 0.59 -1.45 -0.80
N THR A 86 1.73 -1.33 -1.46
CA THR A 86 1.96 -0.35 -2.53
C THR A 86 2.74 -1.05 -3.63
N VAL A 87 2.19 -1.07 -4.83
CA VAL A 87 2.80 -1.72 -6.01
C VAL A 87 2.81 -0.75 -7.18
N GLY A 88 3.61 -1.05 -8.19
CA GLY A 88 3.78 -0.19 -9.37
C GLY A 88 2.79 -0.47 -10.51
N ASN A 89 1.97 -1.53 -10.41
CA ASN A 89 0.94 -1.87 -11.41
C ASN A 89 -0.49 -1.67 -10.85
N GLU A 90 -0.70 -0.63 -10.03
CA GLU A 90 -2.01 -0.33 -9.46
C GLU A 90 -3.10 -0.18 -10.54
N ASP A 91 -2.76 0.35 -11.71
CA ASP A 91 -3.64 0.47 -12.88
C ASP A 91 -4.18 -0.86 -13.43
N GLU A 92 -3.43 -1.95 -13.28
CA GLU A 92 -3.85 -3.28 -13.74
C GLU A 92 -4.78 -4.00 -12.76
N ILE A 93 -4.75 -3.60 -11.48
CA ILE A 93 -5.45 -4.29 -10.40
C ILE A 93 -6.55 -3.45 -9.77
N TRP A 94 -6.60 -2.14 -10.03
CA TRP A 94 -7.53 -1.20 -9.39
C TRP A 94 -8.98 -1.69 -9.44
N ASP A 95 -9.44 -2.09 -10.63
CA ASP A 95 -10.82 -2.52 -10.88
C ASP A 95 -11.13 -3.94 -10.36
N LEU A 96 -10.15 -4.64 -9.77
CA LEU A 96 -10.36 -5.94 -9.12
C LEU A 96 -10.81 -5.80 -7.67
N PHE A 97 -10.73 -4.59 -7.12
CA PHE A 97 -11.16 -4.27 -5.76
C PHE A 97 -12.54 -3.65 -5.77
N ASP A 98 -13.39 -4.03 -4.81
CA ASP A 98 -14.69 -3.39 -4.63
C ASP A 98 -14.54 -1.96 -4.11
N GLN A 99 -13.48 -1.70 -3.33
CA GLN A 99 -13.13 -0.39 -2.79
C GLN A 99 -11.61 -0.24 -2.64
N VAL A 100 -11.12 0.98 -2.81
CA VAL A 100 -9.74 1.36 -2.49
C VAL A 100 -9.76 2.38 -1.35
N VAL A 101 -9.00 2.10 -0.30
CA VAL A 101 -8.76 3.00 0.83
C VAL A 101 -7.30 3.44 0.79
N HIS A 102 -7.08 4.74 0.67
CA HIS A 102 -5.74 5.31 0.68
C HIS A 102 -5.47 5.96 2.03
N LEU A 103 -4.50 5.43 2.76
CA LEU A 103 -4.00 6.03 3.98
C LEU A 103 -3.08 7.20 3.63
N THR A 104 -3.38 8.37 4.17
CA THR A 104 -2.52 9.57 4.11
C THR A 104 -2.19 10.05 5.52
N ALA A 105 -1.09 10.77 5.70
CA ALA A 105 -0.72 11.38 6.98
C ALA A 105 -0.18 12.78 6.76
N ASP A 106 -0.24 13.64 7.78
CA ASP A 106 0.43 14.93 7.71
C ASP A 106 1.93 14.75 7.39
N PRO A 107 2.53 15.57 6.50
CA PRO A 107 3.94 15.46 6.13
C PRO A 107 4.90 15.43 7.34
N ALA A 108 4.61 16.19 8.40
CA ALA A 108 5.44 16.19 9.61
C ALA A 108 5.30 14.87 10.40
N THR A 109 4.11 14.27 10.41
CA THR A 109 3.90 12.93 10.97
C THR A 109 4.66 11.88 10.17
N LEU A 110 4.56 11.92 8.84
CA LEU A 110 5.23 10.96 7.97
C LEU A 110 6.75 11.07 8.11
N GLU A 111 7.30 12.29 8.10
CA GLU A 111 8.74 12.50 8.28
C GLU A 111 9.22 11.96 9.64
N ARG A 112 8.48 12.22 10.72
CA ARG A 112 8.80 11.70 12.06
C ARG A 112 8.83 10.17 12.08
N ARG A 113 7.84 9.51 11.45
CA ARG A 113 7.77 8.04 11.37
C ARG A 113 8.92 7.46 10.57
N LEU A 114 9.22 8.06 9.42
CA LEU A 114 10.31 7.64 8.55
C LEU A 114 11.68 7.74 9.23
N ARG A 115 11.93 8.81 10.02
CA ARG A 115 13.16 8.95 10.82
C ARG A 115 13.31 7.86 11.90
N ALA A 116 12.21 7.36 12.44
CA ALA A 116 12.22 6.34 13.49
C ALA A 116 12.29 4.90 12.94
N ARG A 117 11.88 4.70 11.68
CA ARG A 117 12.07 3.45 10.94
C ARG A 117 13.56 3.35 10.56
N GLY A 118 14.20 2.20 10.66
CA GLY A 118 15.59 1.99 10.21
C GLY A 118 15.64 1.31 8.84
N SER A 119 14.79 1.71 7.89
CA SER A 119 14.56 1.01 6.60
C SER A 119 14.43 1.98 5.41
N PHE A 120 13.93 1.53 4.26
CA PHE A 120 13.74 2.42 3.09
C PHE A 120 12.87 3.64 3.45
N GLY A 121 13.37 4.82 3.13
CA GLY A 121 12.75 6.07 3.56
C GLY A 121 13.37 6.67 4.81
N SER A 122 14.48 6.15 5.33
CA SER A 122 15.13 6.69 6.54
C SER A 122 16.24 7.70 6.23
N SER A 123 16.90 7.58 5.07
CA SER A 123 17.90 8.55 4.63
C SER A 123 17.25 9.91 4.31
N ALA A 124 18.01 11.00 4.31
CA ALA A 124 17.45 12.32 4.00
C ALA A 124 16.90 12.40 2.56
N GLU A 125 17.58 11.77 1.61
CA GLU A 125 17.17 11.73 0.20
C GLU A 125 15.94 10.85 -0.01
N GLU A 126 15.87 9.68 0.60
CA GLU A 126 14.70 8.81 0.51
C GLU A 126 13.47 9.45 1.19
N ARG A 127 13.67 10.15 2.32
CA ARG A 127 12.58 10.92 2.97
C ARG A 127 12.02 12.00 2.06
N ALA A 128 12.89 12.77 1.41
CA ALA A 128 12.46 13.80 0.48
C ALA A 128 11.68 13.20 -0.71
N ARG A 129 12.13 12.05 -1.24
CA ARG A 129 11.41 11.31 -2.29
C ARG A 129 10.03 10.86 -1.82
N VAL A 130 9.93 10.24 -0.63
CA VAL A 130 8.64 9.77 -0.08
C VAL A 130 7.66 10.92 0.16
N LEU A 131 8.12 12.04 0.73
CA LEU A 131 7.27 13.21 0.96
C LEU A 131 6.79 13.84 -0.36
N GLY A 132 7.65 13.89 -1.38
CA GLY A 132 7.28 14.35 -2.72
C GLY A 132 6.23 13.44 -3.38
N TRP A 133 6.39 12.12 -3.26
CA TRP A 133 5.44 11.15 -3.80
C TRP A 133 4.08 11.19 -3.09
N GLN A 134 4.05 11.46 -1.79
CA GLN A 134 2.80 11.46 -1.03
C GLN A 134 1.78 12.46 -1.55
N ALA A 135 2.18 13.72 -1.74
CA ALA A 135 1.24 14.75 -2.19
C ALA A 135 0.62 14.42 -3.57
N GLN A 136 1.42 13.83 -4.46
CA GLN A 136 0.94 13.40 -5.77
C GLN A 136 0.05 12.15 -5.66
N ALA A 137 0.44 11.16 -4.84
CA ALA A 137 -0.33 9.95 -4.62
C ALA A 137 -1.70 10.22 -3.98
N ASP A 138 -1.80 11.18 -3.06
CA ASP A 138 -3.07 11.59 -2.45
C ASP A 138 -4.03 12.14 -3.52
N LEU A 139 -3.52 13.01 -4.41
CA LEU A 139 -4.30 13.60 -5.50
C LEU A 139 -4.73 12.56 -6.53
N ASP A 140 -3.81 11.71 -6.97
CA ASP A 140 -4.09 10.71 -8.01
C ASP A 140 -5.07 9.66 -7.50
N ASN A 141 -4.87 9.13 -6.29
CA ASN A 141 -5.75 8.11 -5.74
C ASN A 141 -7.15 8.64 -5.46
N ALA A 142 -7.28 9.87 -4.97
CA ALA A 142 -8.59 10.51 -4.82
C ALA A 142 -9.30 10.65 -6.18
N ARG A 143 -8.57 11.01 -7.25
CA ARG A 143 -9.11 11.11 -8.61
C ARG A 143 -9.61 9.77 -9.15
N TYR A 144 -8.99 8.66 -8.77
CA TYR A 144 -9.43 7.31 -9.13
C TYR A 144 -10.49 6.72 -8.19
N GLY A 145 -11.07 7.53 -7.30
CA GLY A 145 -12.18 7.14 -6.43
C GLY A 145 -11.75 6.44 -5.14
N ALA A 146 -10.46 6.48 -4.77
CA ALA A 146 -10.04 5.99 -3.47
C ALA A 146 -10.64 6.84 -2.35
N ARG A 147 -11.08 6.17 -1.28
CA ARG A 147 -11.54 6.82 -0.06
C ARG A 147 -10.32 7.15 0.80
N LEU A 148 -10.03 8.45 0.99
CA LEU A 148 -8.88 8.90 1.79
C LEU A 148 -9.18 8.76 3.28
N VAL A 149 -8.23 8.20 4.04
CA VAL A 149 -8.30 8.11 5.51
C VAL A 149 -7.02 8.66 6.12
N SER A 150 -7.14 9.61 7.06
CA SER A 150 -5.98 10.10 7.81
C SER A 150 -5.45 9.01 8.74
N ALA A 151 -4.14 8.81 8.69
CA ALA A 151 -3.37 7.90 9.52
C ALA A 151 -2.60 8.64 10.63
N ASP A 152 -2.96 9.89 10.95
CA ASP A 152 -2.30 10.67 12.02
C ASP A 152 -2.71 10.23 13.42
N ALA A 153 -3.89 9.64 13.55
CA ALA A 153 -4.42 9.10 14.79
C ALA A 153 -3.75 7.77 15.20
N PRO A 154 -3.95 7.30 16.45
CA PRO A 154 -3.51 5.97 16.85
C PRO A 154 -4.07 4.86 15.94
N PRO A 155 -3.32 3.78 15.66
CA PRO A 155 -3.72 2.75 14.69
C PRO A 155 -5.10 2.16 14.93
N ALA A 156 -5.50 1.99 16.20
CA ALA A 156 -6.82 1.49 16.56
C ALA A 156 -7.94 2.41 16.03
N GLN A 157 -7.78 3.73 16.13
CA GLN A 157 -8.76 4.71 15.65
C GLN A 157 -8.75 4.80 14.12
N VAL A 158 -7.56 4.73 13.49
CA VAL A 158 -7.46 4.69 12.03
C VAL A 158 -8.17 3.45 11.46
N ALA A 159 -8.01 2.28 12.10
CA ALA A 159 -8.70 1.07 11.71
C ALA A 159 -10.23 1.19 11.83
N GLU A 160 -10.75 1.96 12.79
CA GLU A 160 -12.19 2.25 12.87
C GLU A 160 -12.66 3.10 11.70
N TRP A 161 -11.94 4.18 11.37
CA TRP A 161 -12.26 5.01 10.22
C TRP A 161 -12.20 4.24 8.91
N VAL A 162 -11.22 3.34 8.74
CA VAL A 162 -11.16 2.44 7.57
C VAL A 162 -12.43 1.59 7.48
N LEU A 163 -12.89 1.01 8.60
CA LEU A 163 -14.10 0.19 8.61
C LEU A 163 -15.39 0.97 8.38
N GLU A 164 -15.50 2.18 8.94
CA GLU A 164 -16.62 3.10 8.68
C GLU A 164 -16.68 3.45 7.18
N VAL A 165 -15.53 3.77 6.61
CA VAL A 165 -15.38 4.09 5.20
C VAL A 165 -15.63 2.89 4.31
N VAL A 166 -15.36 1.65 4.71
CA VAL A 166 -15.68 0.46 3.90
C VAL A 166 -17.15 0.03 4.05
N GLY A 167 -17.72 0.20 5.24
CA GLY A 167 -19.07 -0.25 5.58
C GLY A 167 -20.21 0.68 5.17
N GLY A 168 -19.90 1.95 4.86
CA GLY A 168 -20.84 2.94 4.32
C GLY A 168 -21.03 2.83 2.81
#